data_AF-A0A531MFI7-F1
#
_entry.id   AF-A0A531MFI7-F1
#
_cell.length_a   1.000
_cell.length_b   1.000
_cell.length_c   1.000
_cell.angle_alpha   90.00
_cell.angle_beta   90.00
_cell.angle_gamma   90.00
#
_symmetry.space_group_name_H-M   'P 1'
#
loop_
_entity.id
_entity.type
_entity.pdbx_description
1 polymer ?
#
loop_
_entity_poly.entity_id
_entity_poly.type
_entity_poly.pdbx_seq_one_letter_code
_entity_poly.pdbx_strand_id
1 'polypeptide(L)'
;MTLFRTTVGAALLVACLDHAAMATTQNVIFNGTVTATCTLVVGSNGTMTVSPDLQSLSSHNSGGSAGTVTLTTTGGVSLSVDPVTVTTVPAADSTATTWTPTYLSSGAHTIAETGSSTA
;
A
#
# COMPACT_ATOMS: atom_id res chain seq x y z
N MET A 1 -58.00 -45.32 -40.11
CA MET A 1 -57.69 -44.50 -38.91
C MET A 1 -56.19 -44.42 -38.58
N THR A 2 -55.33 -45.26 -39.15
CA THR A 2 -53.87 -45.27 -38.91
C THR A 2 -53.11 -44.13 -39.61
N LEU A 3 -53.49 -43.74 -40.83
CA LEU A 3 -52.82 -42.66 -41.58
C LEU A 3 -52.94 -41.26 -40.93
N PHE A 4 -54.02 -41.00 -40.20
CA PHE A 4 -54.24 -39.71 -39.52
C PHE A 4 -53.31 -39.51 -38.31
N ARG A 5 -52.81 -40.60 -37.71
CA ARG A 5 -51.94 -40.53 -36.53
C ARG A 5 -50.48 -40.27 -36.93
N THR A 6 -50.06 -40.78 -38.09
CA THR A 6 -48.72 -40.60 -38.63
C THR A 6 -48.47 -39.19 -39.15
N THR A 7 -49.47 -38.54 -39.74
CA THR A 7 -49.36 -37.16 -40.24
C THR A 7 -49.29 -36.14 -39.10
N VAL A 8 -50.06 -36.34 -38.02
CA VAL A 8 -50.00 -35.47 -36.83
C VAL A 8 -48.66 -35.60 -36.12
N GLY A 9 -48.11 -36.83 -36.00
CA GLY A 9 -46.79 -37.05 -35.40
C GLY A 9 -45.64 -36.43 -36.21
N ALA A 10 -45.70 -36.52 -37.54
CA ALA A 10 -44.70 -35.90 -38.42
C ALA A 10 -44.75 -34.37 -38.39
N ALA A 11 -45.95 -33.77 -38.30
CA ALA A 11 -46.12 -32.33 -38.18
C ALA A 11 -45.56 -31.78 -36.85
N LEU A 12 -45.72 -32.53 -35.75
CA LEU A 12 -45.14 -32.15 -34.45
C LEU A 12 -43.60 -32.19 -34.46
N LEU A 13 -43.01 -33.22 -35.10
CA LEU A 13 -41.56 -33.36 -35.21
C LEU A 13 -40.95 -32.23 -36.04
N VAL A 14 -41.58 -31.83 -37.16
CA VAL A 14 -41.11 -30.70 -37.97
C VAL A 14 -41.19 -29.37 -37.20
N ALA A 15 -42.25 -29.14 -36.42
CA ALA A 15 -42.39 -27.92 -35.61
C ALA A 15 -41.34 -27.78 -34.49
N CYS A 16 -40.67 -28.87 -34.11
CA CYS A 16 -39.62 -28.85 -33.08
C CYS A 16 -38.20 -28.68 -33.65
N LEU A 17 -37.98 -28.82 -34.96
CA LEU A 17 -36.65 -28.71 -35.57
C LEU A 17 -36.14 -27.26 -35.67
N ASP A 18 -37.03 -26.29 -35.51
CA ASP A 18 -36.73 -24.88 -35.77
C ASP A 18 -36.53 -24.05 -34.49
N HIS A 19 -36.53 -24.69 -33.32
CA HIS A 19 -36.29 -24.00 -32.06
C HIS A 19 -34.79 -23.65 -31.93
N ALA A 20 -34.44 -22.47 -32.45
CA ALA A 20 -33.15 -21.86 -32.21
C ALA A 20 -32.91 -21.79 -30.68
N ALA A 21 -31.83 -22.42 -30.23
CA ALA A 21 -31.43 -22.38 -28.83
C ALA A 21 -31.18 -20.92 -28.42
N MET A 22 -32.10 -20.36 -27.62
CA MET A 22 -32.00 -19.00 -27.12
C MET A 22 -30.92 -18.95 -26.04
N ALA A 23 -29.68 -18.63 -26.43
CA ALA A 23 -28.62 -18.32 -25.50
C ALA A 23 -28.77 -16.86 -25.04
N THR A 24 -29.37 -16.65 -23.88
CA THR A 24 -29.37 -15.33 -23.24
C THR A 24 -27.99 -15.08 -22.63
N THR A 25 -27.32 -14.02 -23.10
CA THR A 25 -26.05 -13.57 -22.51
C THR A 25 -26.37 -12.35 -21.67
N GLN A 26 -26.14 -12.43 -20.36
CA GLN A 26 -26.29 -11.29 -19.45
C GLN A 26 -24.95 -10.97 -18.79
N ASN A 27 -24.73 -9.67 -18.59
CA ASN A 27 -23.56 -9.19 -17.87
C ASN A 27 -23.80 -9.34 -16.36
N VAL A 28 -22.81 -9.88 -15.65
CA VAL A 28 -22.79 -9.87 -14.19
C VAL A 28 -21.88 -8.73 -13.75
N ILE A 29 -22.45 -7.76 -13.03
CA ILE A 29 -21.69 -6.65 -12.47
C ILE A 29 -21.17 -7.08 -11.09
N PHE A 30 -19.85 -7.07 -10.93
CA PHE A 30 -19.22 -7.25 -9.63
C PHE A 30 -18.88 -5.88 -9.05
N ASN A 31 -19.64 -5.48 -8.04
CA ASN A 31 -19.33 -4.30 -7.24
C ASN A 31 -18.72 -4.77 -5.91
N GLY A 32 -17.53 -4.27 -5.60
CA GLY A 32 -16.85 -4.53 -4.33
C GLY A 32 -16.21 -3.24 -3.82
N THR A 33 -16.32 -3.00 -2.51
CA THR A 33 -15.61 -1.91 -1.84
C THR A 33 -14.29 -2.45 -1.28
N VAL A 34 -13.18 -1.79 -1.60
CA VAL A 34 -11.90 -2.07 -0.98
C VAL A 34 -11.75 -1.12 0.21
N THR A 35 -11.72 -1.68 1.42
CA THR A 35 -11.41 -0.89 2.62
C THR A 35 -9.97 -0.39 2.53
N ALA A 36 -9.78 0.91 2.77
CA ALA A 36 -8.44 1.48 2.89
C ALA A 36 -7.75 0.88 4.13
N THR A 37 -6.67 0.17 3.89
CA THR A 37 -5.79 -0.39 4.92
C THR A 37 -4.43 0.29 4.80
N CYS A 38 -3.76 0.45 5.93
CA CYS A 38 -2.43 1.04 6.03
C CYS A 38 -1.59 0.14 6.93
N THR A 39 -0.45 -0.30 6.45
CA THR A 39 0.49 -1.14 7.22
C THR A 39 1.88 -0.52 7.17
N LEU A 40 2.49 -0.38 8.34
CA LEU A 40 3.86 0.08 8.50
C LEU A 40 4.71 -1.08 9.01
N VAL A 41 5.80 -1.36 8.32
CA VAL A 41 6.78 -2.39 8.70
C VAL A 41 8.13 -1.73 8.86
N VAL A 42 8.71 -1.83 10.06
CA VAL A 42 10.10 -1.40 10.29
C VAL A 42 11.02 -2.44 9.66
N GLY A 43 11.80 -2.01 8.66
CA GLY A 43 12.74 -2.87 7.95
C GLY A 43 14.07 -2.99 8.69
N SER A 44 14.64 -1.85 9.06
CA SER A 44 15.92 -1.80 9.78
C SER A 44 16.01 -0.61 10.71
N ASN A 45 16.72 -0.79 11.81
CA ASN A 45 17.16 0.31 12.65
C ASN A 45 18.25 1.10 11.91
N GLY A 46 18.21 2.42 12.03
CA GLY A 46 19.28 3.28 11.54
C GLY A 46 20.42 3.41 12.53
N THR A 47 21.62 3.69 12.03
CA THR A 47 22.79 4.10 12.80
C THR A 47 23.22 5.50 12.36
N MET A 48 23.39 6.40 13.32
CA MET A 48 23.98 7.71 13.04
C MET A 48 25.44 7.69 13.47
N THR A 49 26.30 8.31 12.68
CA THR A 49 27.72 8.46 13.01
C THR A 49 28.07 9.93 13.12
N VAL A 50 29.10 10.21 13.92
CA VAL A 50 29.60 11.57 14.11
C VAL A 50 30.43 11.99 12.90
N SER A 51 30.36 13.26 12.50
CA SER A 51 31.26 13.80 11.49
C SER A 51 32.71 13.88 12.00
N PRO A 52 33.72 13.89 11.11
CA PRO A 52 35.13 13.91 11.52
C PRO A 52 35.52 15.12 12.39
N ASP A 53 34.81 16.24 12.27
CA ASP A 53 34.99 17.48 13.03
C ASP A 53 34.14 17.54 14.31
N LEU A 54 33.40 16.47 14.62
CA LEU A 54 32.53 16.32 15.78
C LEU A 54 31.40 17.36 15.89
N GLN A 55 31.00 17.96 14.77
CA GLN A 55 29.94 18.99 14.74
C GLN A 55 28.56 18.48 14.34
N SER A 56 28.45 17.26 13.83
CA SER A 56 27.17 16.69 13.41
C SER A 56 27.06 15.20 13.73
N LEU A 57 25.85 14.74 14.00
CA LEU A 57 25.50 13.33 14.06
C LEU A 57 24.45 13.08 12.98
N SER A 58 24.77 12.21 12.02
CA SER A 58 23.89 11.94 10.88
C SER A 58 24.06 10.51 10.40
N SER A 59 22.98 9.93 9.86
CA SER A 59 23.04 8.68 9.10
C SER A 59 23.70 8.85 7.73
N HIS A 60 23.90 10.09 7.25
CA HIS A 60 24.64 10.40 6.02
C HIS A 60 26.16 10.45 6.22
N ASN A 61 26.62 10.52 7.47
CA ASN A 61 28.04 10.49 7.76
C ASN A 61 28.62 9.11 7.39
N SER A 62 29.93 9.05 7.14
CA SER A 62 30.59 7.79 6.81
C SER A 62 30.37 6.77 7.93
N GLY A 63 29.97 5.54 7.57
CA GLY A 63 29.60 4.47 8.50
C GLY A 63 28.18 4.58 9.10
N GLY A 64 27.44 5.65 8.80
CA GLY A 64 26.02 5.78 9.11
C GLY A 64 25.14 4.99 8.15
N SER A 65 23.95 4.62 8.61
CA SER A 65 22.91 4.00 7.80
C SER A 65 21.55 4.54 8.22
N ALA A 66 20.72 4.98 7.26
CA ALA A 66 19.35 5.38 7.56
C ALA A 66 18.52 4.16 8.00
N GLY A 67 17.60 4.39 8.93
CA GLY A 67 16.56 3.41 9.25
C GLY A 67 15.54 3.34 8.13
N THR A 68 14.87 2.20 7.98
CA THR A 68 13.90 2.00 6.91
C THR A 68 12.54 1.57 7.45
N VAL A 69 11.49 2.17 6.90
CA VAL A 69 10.10 1.80 7.18
C VAL A 69 9.38 1.66 5.84
N THR A 70 8.68 0.54 5.65
CA THR A 70 7.86 0.30 4.46
C THR A 70 6.40 0.55 4.80
N LEU A 71 5.77 1.42 4.02
CA LEU A 71 4.36 1.72 4.08
C LEU A 71 3.63 1.04 2.92
N THR A 72 2.62 0.22 3.22
CA THR A 72 1.70 -0.33 2.21
C THR A 72 0.28 0.15 2.49
N THR A 73 -0.35 0.79 1.50
CA THR A 73 -1.72 1.32 1.58
C THR A 73 -2.58 0.86 0.40
N THR A 74 -3.87 0.60 0.66
CA THR A 74 -4.89 0.32 -0.37
C THR A 74 -5.79 1.52 -0.67
N GLY A 75 -5.56 2.68 -0.04
CA GLY A 75 -6.32 3.92 -0.26
C GLY A 75 -5.45 5.18 -0.19
N GLY A 76 -6.06 6.35 -0.40
CA GLY A 76 -5.39 7.65 -0.27
C GLY A 76 -5.18 7.98 1.21
N VAL A 77 -3.96 7.84 1.70
CA VAL A 77 -3.57 8.14 3.09
C VAL A 77 -2.62 9.33 3.13
N SER A 78 -2.66 10.09 4.22
CA SER A 78 -1.66 11.11 4.51
C SER A 78 -0.60 10.51 5.44
N LEU A 79 0.67 10.61 5.05
CA LEU A 79 1.79 10.23 5.89
C LEU A 79 2.37 11.47 6.58
N SER A 80 2.57 11.40 7.88
CA SER A 80 3.26 12.40 8.69
C SER A 80 4.26 11.71 9.60
N VAL A 81 5.35 12.40 9.94
CA VAL A 81 6.34 11.96 10.92
C VAL A 81 6.31 12.96 12.06
N ASP A 82 6.05 12.47 13.27
CA ASP A 82 6.05 13.29 14.46
C ASP A 82 7.48 13.62 14.89
N PRO A 83 7.71 14.79 15.53
CA PRO A 83 9.03 15.17 16.01
C PRO A 83 9.55 14.19 17.07
N VAL A 84 10.88 14.06 17.17
CA VAL A 84 11.51 13.26 18.23
C VAL A 84 11.21 13.89 19.58
N THR A 85 10.59 13.13 20.48
CA THR A 85 10.24 13.56 21.84
C THR A 85 11.21 13.02 22.91
N VAL A 86 12.02 12.01 22.60
CA VAL A 86 12.98 11.41 23.54
C VAL A 86 14.30 11.13 22.85
N THR A 87 15.38 11.65 23.42
CA THR A 87 16.76 11.29 23.05
C THR A 87 17.47 10.74 24.29
N THR A 88 18.13 9.59 24.17
CA THR A 88 19.02 9.08 25.21
C THR A 88 20.43 9.57 24.93
N VAL A 89 20.86 10.57 25.70
CA VAL A 89 22.20 11.14 25.60
C VAL A 89 23.18 10.26 26.41
N PRO A 90 24.43 10.05 25.95
CA PRO A 90 25.43 9.34 26.75
C PRO A 90 25.61 9.98 28.14
N ALA A 91 25.72 9.17 29.19
CA ALA A 91 25.75 9.64 30.58
C ALA A 91 26.91 10.61 30.91
N ALA A 92 27.96 10.65 30.08
CA ALA A 92 29.09 11.55 30.23
C ALA A 92 28.91 12.90 29.52
N ASP A 93 27.87 13.07 28.69
CA ASP A 93 27.61 14.32 27.99
C ASP A 93 26.71 15.23 28.85
N SER A 94 27.33 16.27 29.41
CA SER A 94 26.67 17.26 30.27
C SER A 94 26.26 18.53 29.53
N THR A 95 26.47 18.60 28.20
CA THR A 95 26.18 19.80 27.41
C THR A 95 24.78 19.73 26.84
N ALA A 96 24.05 20.85 26.83
CA ALA A 96 22.77 20.91 26.14
C ALA A 96 23.00 20.85 24.62
N THR A 97 22.66 19.70 24.02
CA THR A 97 22.80 19.48 22.58
C THR A 97 21.41 19.49 21.93
N THR A 98 21.17 20.45 21.03
CA THR A 98 19.95 20.49 20.22
C THR A 98 20.09 19.51 19.06
N TRP A 99 19.25 18.49 19.02
CA TRP A 99 19.21 17.51 17.95
C TRP A 99 18.15 17.90 16.92
N THR A 100 18.54 18.12 15.67
CA THR A 100 17.59 18.32 14.57
C THR A 100 17.52 17.04 13.72
N PRO A 101 16.57 16.13 13.98
CA PRO A 101 16.41 14.92 13.19
C PRO A 101 15.95 15.30 11.77
N THR A 102 16.40 14.53 10.77
CA THR A 102 16.04 14.68 9.36
C THR A 102 15.43 13.36 8.88
N TYR A 103 14.40 13.44 8.03
CA TYR A 103 13.62 12.31 7.56
C TYR A 103 13.29 12.45 6.08
N LEU A 104 13.53 11.38 5.31
CA LEU A 104 13.13 11.28 3.90
C LEU A 104 12.11 10.16 3.73
N SER A 105 11.08 10.41 2.92
CA SER A 105 10.25 9.34 2.34
C SER A 105 10.22 9.45 0.82
N SER A 106 10.23 8.31 0.13
CA SER A 106 10.10 8.24 -1.33
C SER A 106 9.11 7.14 -1.73
N GLY A 107 8.46 7.31 -2.88
CA GLY A 107 7.43 6.40 -3.39
C GLY A 107 6.14 7.13 -3.80
N ALA A 108 4.99 6.51 -3.55
CA ALA A 108 3.67 7.14 -3.82
C ALA A 108 3.43 8.41 -2.97
N HIS A 109 4.22 8.61 -1.91
CA HIS A 109 4.25 9.81 -1.09
C HIS A 109 5.68 10.36 -1.03
N THR A 110 5.83 11.66 -1.30
CA THR A 110 7.08 12.39 -1.13
C THR A 110 6.94 13.34 0.05
N ILE A 111 7.71 13.08 1.12
CA ILE A 111 7.91 14.02 2.21
C ILE A 111 9.29 14.62 2.00
N ALA A 112 9.35 15.95 1.87
CA ALA A 112 10.62 16.65 1.81
C ALA A 112 11.37 16.46 3.13
N GLU A 113 12.71 16.43 3.07
CA GLU A 113 13.55 16.44 4.27
C GLU A 113 13.12 17.57 5.21
N THR A 114 12.53 17.22 6.34
CA THR A 114 12.00 18.19 7.30
C THR A 114 12.67 17.99 8.64
N GLY A 115 13.37 19.02 9.11
CA GLY A 115 13.99 19.02 10.43
C GLY A 115 13.10 19.70 11.46
N SER A 116 12.71 18.98 12.52
CA SER A 116 12.18 19.60 13.74
C SER A 116 12.29 18.67 14.94
N SER A 117 13.18 19.01 15.87
CA SER A 117 13.04 18.65 17.27
C SER A 117 13.72 19.76 18.08
N THR A 118 12.99 20.28 19.06
CA THR A 118 13.53 21.14 20.11
C THR A 118 13.44 20.34 21.40
N ALA A 119 14.59 20.11 22.03
CA ALA A 119 14.67 19.67 23.41
C ALA A 119 14.30 20.81 24.36
#